data_AF-A0A264VM04-F1
#
_entry.id   AF-A0A264VM04-F1
#
_cell.length_a   1.000
_cell.length_b   1.000
_cell.length_c   1.000
_cell.angle_alpha   90.00
_cell.angle_beta   90.00
_cell.angle_gamma   90.00
#
_symmetry.space_group_name_H-M   'P 1'
#
loop_
_entity.id
_entity.type
_entity.pdbx_description
1 polymer ?
#
loop_
_entity_poly.entity_id
_entity_poly.type
_entity_poly.pdbx_seq_one_letter_code
_entity_poly.pdbx_strand_id
1 'polypeptide(L)' 'MFTDISAAIEEARWSRVRNGYDYAVVQIERGIMKAHQLRWLGANSKLRIMFSTKDDGNGAVLPEVR' A
#
# COMPACT_ATOMS: atom_id res chain seq x y z
N MET A 1 12.43 1.96 0.23
CA MET A 1 11.79 0.99 1.15
C MET A 1 11.60 1.70 2.48
N PHE A 2 10.58 1.34 3.24
CA PHE A 2 10.12 2.09 4.41
C PHE A 2 10.02 1.19 5.63
N THR A 3 10.35 1.71 6.82
CA THR A 3 10.09 1.06 8.11
C THR A 3 8.99 1.77 8.90
N ASP A 4 8.69 3.01 8.54
CA ASP A 4 7.58 3.81 9.05
C ASP A 4 6.40 3.72 8.08
N ILE A 5 5.23 3.32 8.59
CA ILE A 5 4.02 3.15 7.80
C ILE A 5 3.48 4.49 7.30
N SER A 6 3.62 5.57 8.08
CA SER A 6 3.15 6.90 7.69
C SER A 6 3.94 7.40 6.49
N ALA A 7 5.27 7.25 6.50
CA ALA A 7 6.12 7.60 5.36
C ALA A 7 5.79 6.75 4.11
N ALA A 8 5.49 5.46 4.29
CA ALA A 8 5.11 4.58 3.18
C ALA A 8 3.76 4.97 2.56
N ILE A 9 2.78 5.39 3.37
CA ILE A 9 1.47 5.87 2.92
C ILE A 9 1.62 7.16 2.13
N GLU A 10 2.40 8.13 2.62
CA GLU A 10 2.63 9.38 1.91
C GLU A 10 3.35 9.16 0.57
N GLU A 11 4.32 8.24 0.49
CA GLU A 11 4.92 7.85 -0.78
C GLU A 11 3.89 7.26 -1.76
N ALA A 12 2.99 6.40 -1.27
CA ALA A 12 1.94 5.81 -2.10
C ALA A 12 0.96 6.88 -2.63
N ARG A 13 0.57 7.83 -1.78
CA ARG A 13 -0.25 8.99 -2.17
C ARG A 13 0.45 9.87 -3.20
N TRP A 14 1.70 10.23 -2.95
CA TRP A 14 2.49 11.03 -3.88
C TRP A 14 2.66 10.33 -5.23
N SER A 15 2.95 9.01 -5.21
CA SER A 15 3.06 8.19 -6.41
C SER A 15 1.75 8.13 -7.21
N ARG A 16 0.59 8.07 -6.54
CA ARG A 16 -0.72 8.15 -7.19
C ARG A 16 -0.92 9.50 -7.87
N VAL A 17 -0.68 10.60 -7.17
CA VAL A 17 -0.83 11.95 -7.73
C VAL A 17 0.10 12.14 -8.94
N ARG A 18 1.34 11.65 -8.84
CA ARG A 18 2.35 11.80 -9.89
C ARG A 18 2.06 10.96 -11.15
N ASN A 19 1.59 9.73 -10.98
CA ASN A 19 1.50 8.76 -12.08
C ASN A 19 0.06 8.42 -12.50
N GLY A 20 -0.96 8.85 -11.74
CA GLY A 20 -2.38 8.62 -12.05
C GLY A 20 -2.86 7.18 -11.83
N TYR A 21 -2.07 6.35 -11.16
CA TYR A 21 -2.41 4.95 -10.89
C TYR A 21 -2.62 4.69 -9.40
N ASP A 22 -3.40 3.66 -9.06
CA ASP A 22 -3.51 3.23 -7.68
C ASP A 22 -2.26 2.49 -7.21
N TYR A 23 -1.85 2.78 -5.98
CA TYR A 23 -0.73 2.18 -5.27
C TYR A 23 -1.22 1.55 -3.98
N ALA A 24 -0.46 0.58 -3.48
CA ALA A 24 -0.65 -0.03 -2.18
C ALA A 24 0.69 -0.05 -1.43
N VAL A 25 0.61 0.09 -0.11
CA VAL A 25 1.74 -0.23 0.76
C VAL A 25 1.68 -1.71 1.05
N VAL A 26 2.75 -2.42 0.71
CA VAL A 26 2.89 -3.85 0.98
C VAL A 26 4.03 -4.11 1.94
N GLN A 27 3.81 -5.01 2.89
CA GLN A 27 4.87 -5.54 3.74
C GLN A 27 5.60 -6.64 2.97
N ILE A 28 6.89 -6.44 2.72
CA ILE A 28 7.72 -7.39 1.96
C ILE A 28 8.50 -8.33 2.88
N GLU A 29 8.96 -7.84 4.03
CA GLU A 29 9.72 -8.62 5.01
C GLU A 29 9.76 -7.87 6.35
N ARG A 30 9.60 -8.55 7.49
CA ARG A 30 9.91 -8.07 8.86
C ARG A 30 9.79 -6.54 9.09
N GLY A 31 8.59 -5.98 8.89
CA GLY A 31 8.35 -4.54 9.12
C GLY A 31 8.82 -3.59 8.01
N ILE A 32 9.54 -4.10 7.01
CA ILE A 32 9.90 -3.37 5.80
C ILE A 32 8.71 -3.36 4.83
N MET A 33 8.41 -2.16 4.37
CA MET A 33 7.30 -1.83 3.51
C MET A 33 7.76 -1.19 2.21
N LYS A 34 6.94 -1.31 1.18
CA LYS A 34 7.15 -0.68 -0.12
C LYS A 34 5.83 -0.21 -0.71
N ALA A 35 5.81 0.98 -1.29
CA ALA A 35 4.73 1.42 -2.16
C ALA A 35 4.84 0.70 -3.52
N HIS A 36 3.81 -0.05 -3.88
CA HIS A 36 3.75 -0.83 -5.11
C HIS A 36 2.47 -0.49 -5.87
N GLN A 37 2.56 -0.33 -7.19
CA GLN A 37 1.37 -0.11 -8.01
C GLN A 37 0.45 -1.35 -7.94
N LEU A 38 -0.85 -1.11 -7.70
CA LEU A 38 -1.84 -2.15 -7.42
C LEU A 38 -2.00 -3.15 -8.55
N ARG A 39 -1.90 -2.72 -9.82
CA ARG A 39 -2.04 -3.60 -10.99
C ARG A 39 -1.02 -4.75 -11.05
N TRP A 40 0.13 -4.59 -10.38
CA TRP A 40 1.20 -5.59 -10.35
C TRP A 40 1.12 -6.51 -9.12
N LEU A 41 0.25 -6.19 -8.16
CA LEU A 41 -0.12 -7.08 -7.08
C LEU A 41 -1.18 -8.04 -7.64
N GLY A 42 -0.72 -9.06 -8.36
CA GLY A 42 -1.61 -10.10 -8.89
C GLY A 42 -2.39 -10.79 -7.77
N ALA A 43 -3.50 -11.44 -8.12
CA ALA A 43 -4.40 -12.12 -7.16
C ALA A 43 -3.70 -13.16 -6.25
N ASN A 44 -2.53 -13.67 -6.66
CA ASN A 44 -1.72 -14.64 -5.91
C ASN A 44 -0.54 -14.01 -5.15
N SER A 45 -0.49 -12.68 -5.04
CA SER A 45 0.50 -11.98 -4.22
C SER A 45 0.35 -12.41 -2.75
N LYS A 46 1.32 -13.16 -2.23
CA LYS A 46 1.44 -13.46 -0.78
C LYS A 46 1.82 -12.23 0.05
N LEU A 47 2.00 -11.06 -0.57
CA LEU A 47 2.38 -9.84 0.12
C LEU A 47 1.19 -9.31 0.93
N ARG A 48 1.42 -9.02 2.20
CA ARG A 48 0.42 -8.40 3.08
C ARG A 48 0.24 -6.94 2.67
N ILE A 49 -0.92 -6.60 2.13
CA ILE A 49 -1.30 -5.21 1.86
C ILE A 49 -1.65 -4.55 3.19
N MET A 50 -0.99 -3.43 3.47
CA MET A 50 -1.20 -2.65 4.69
C MET A 50 -2.04 -1.39 4.43
N PHE A 51 -2.01 -0.88 3.20
CA PHE A 51 -2.77 0.29 2.79
C PHE A 51 -2.96 0.28 1.27
N SER A 52 -4.06 0.86 0.78
CA SER A 52 -4.42 0.97 -0.63
C SER A 52 -4.89 2.38 -0.92
N THR A 53 -4.31 3.05 -1.93
CA THR A 53 -4.78 4.37 -2.34
C THR A 53 -6.15 4.31 -3.03
N LYS A 54 -6.55 3.14 -3.56
CA LYS A 54 -7.86 2.97 -4.18
C LYS A 54 -8.99 3.29 -3.20
N ASP A 55 -8.76 2.98 -1.93
CA ASP A 55 -9.72 3.12 -0.82
C ASP A 55 -9.33 4.26 0.13
N ASP A 56 -8.29 5.03 -0.21
CA ASP A 56 -7.81 6.16 0.58
C ASP A 56 -8.84 7.30 0.57
N GLY A 57 -9.30 7.67 1.76
CA GLY A 57 -10.40 8.63 1.97
C GLY A 57 -11.79 8.00 2.08
N ASN A 58 -11.98 6.71 1.79
CA ASN A 58 -13.27 6.02 1.94
C ASN A 58 -13.54 5.52 3.38
N GLY A 59 -12.69 5.86 4.36
CA GLY A 59 -12.88 5.49 5.76
C GLY A 59 -12.77 3.99 6.07
N ALA A 60 -12.43 3.16 5.08
CA ALA A 60 -12.31 1.72 5.25
C ALA A 60 -10.91 1.36 5.79
N VAL A 61 -10.73 1.53 7.10
CA VAL A 61 -9.72 0.75 7.81
C VAL A 61 -10.18 -0.70 7.70
N LEU A 62 -9.56 -1.49 6.82
CA LEU A 62 -9.79 -2.94 6.80
C LEU A 62 -9.35 -3.46 8.17
N PRO A 63 -10.28 -3.94 9.02
CA PRO A 63 -9.90 -4.49 10.31
C PRO A 63 -9.03 -5.70 10.03
N GLU A 64 -7.91 -5.78 10.74
CA GLU A 64 -6.92 -6.85 10.57
C GLU A 64 -7.62 -8.21 10.49
N VAL A 65 -7.39 -8.92 9.38
CA VAL A 65 -7.83 -10.30 9.23
C VAL A 65 -7.14 -11.11 10.33
N ARG A 66 -7.97 -11.59 11.26
CA ARG A 66 -7.59 -12.35 12.45
C ARG A 66 -7.13 -13.76 12.11
#